data_AF-A0A938SB70-F1
#
_entry.id   AF-A0A938SB70-F1
#
_cell.length_a   1.000
_cell.length_b   1.000
_cell.length_c   1.000
_cell.angle_alpha   90.00
_cell.angle_beta   90.00
_cell.angle_gamma   90.00
#
_symmetry.space_group_name_H-M   'P 1'
#
loop_
_entity.id
_entity.type
_entity.pdbx_description
1 polymer ?
#
loop_
_entity_poly.entity_id
_entity_poly.type
_entity_poly.pdbx_seq_one_letter_code
_entity_poly.pdbx_strand_id
1 'polypeptide(L)'
;MQEFCRRLAQATEGKMLISHLDMHSHMDCLSAIRSPGRLCEDFMDIPEVIDRAMLNVRQLFQPIYDGVFEAANMGRRGTLGWIQTYAEGKGNTIQCDFICMMSPAMFRRWVLPAIEEETHTLDHTVYHYDGPGALVHLNDILGLRRLNVVQWVPGAGNPPLIKWPDLLKRIQAAGKGLHIYCSPDEVKLFHKELRPEGVFYDVWAKTEAQARETVEWLVRNT
;
A
#
# COMPACT_ATOMS: atom_id res chain seq x y z
N MET A 1 -9.98 20.50 0.00
CA MET A 1 -10.13 19.05 0.24
C MET A 1 -11.16 18.74 1.32
N GLN A 2 -10.96 19.11 2.59
CA GLN A 2 -11.89 18.74 3.67
C GLN A 2 -13.37 19.11 3.41
N GLU A 3 -13.64 20.30 2.88
CA GLU A 3 -15.01 20.69 2.53
C GLU A 3 -15.66 19.78 1.49
N PHE A 4 -14.87 19.32 0.51
CA PHE A 4 -15.31 18.33 -0.47
C PHE A 4 -15.64 16.99 0.21
N CYS A 5 -14.77 16.52 1.11
CA CYS A 5 -15.00 15.29 1.89
C CYS A 5 -16.28 15.38 2.74
N ARG A 6 -16.56 16.52 3.39
CA ARG A 6 -17.79 16.71 4.18
C ARG A 6 -19.04 16.62 3.34
N ARG A 7 -19.05 17.30 2.18
CA ARG A 7 -20.19 17.26 1.25
C ARG A 7 -20.38 15.85 0.69
N LEU A 8 -19.29 15.17 0.35
CA LEU A 8 -19.34 13.79 -0.12
C LEU A 8 -19.89 12.86 0.96
N ALA A 9 -19.43 12.98 2.20
CA ALA A 9 -19.93 12.19 3.34
C ALA A 9 -21.44 12.35 3.55
N GLN A 10 -21.95 13.58 3.48
CA GLN A 10 -23.39 13.85 3.61
C GLN A 10 -24.19 13.26 2.44
N ALA A 11 -23.73 13.43 1.20
CA ALA A 11 -24.44 12.94 0.02
C ALA A 11 -24.51 11.40 -0.07
N THR A 12 -23.55 10.72 0.56
CA THR A 12 -23.31 9.27 0.45
C THR A 12 -23.66 8.47 1.70
N GLU A 13 -24.17 9.11 2.76
CA GLU A 13 -24.52 8.47 4.02
C GLU A 13 -25.45 7.26 3.78
N GLY A 14 -25.04 6.10 4.32
CA GLY A 14 -25.76 4.83 4.15
C GLY A 14 -25.77 4.23 2.73
N LYS A 15 -25.02 4.80 1.78
CA LYS A 15 -25.04 4.37 0.36
C LYS A 15 -23.71 3.83 -0.15
N MET A 16 -22.59 4.45 0.23
CA MET A 16 -21.26 4.04 -0.23
C MET A 16 -20.18 4.46 0.77
N LEU A 17 -19.05 3.75 0.71
CA LEU A 17 -17.82 4.11 1.41
C LEU A 17 -17.08 5.22 0.64
N ILE A 18 -16.21 5.93 1.35
CA ILE A 18 -15.37 6.98 0.78
C ILE A 18 -13.92 6.52 0.89
N SER A 19 -13.21 6.49 -0.23
CA SER A 19 -11.77 6.25 -0.24
C SER A 19 -11.03 7.44 0.38
N HIS A 20 -10.03 7.12 1.20
CA HIS A 20 -9.01 8.08 1.61
C HIS A 20 -8.10 8.42 0.42
N LEU A 21 -7.29 9.45 0.61
CA LEU A 21 -6.29 9.90 -0.34
C LEU A 21 -5.17 8.88 -0.47
N ASP A 22 -4.61 8.81 -1.67
CA ASP A 22 -3.27 8.28 -1.87
C ASP A 22 -2.26 9.31 -1.33
N MET A 23 -1.55 8.95 -0.27
CA MET A 23 -0.72 9.87 0.49
C MET A 23 0.75 9.49 0.39
N HIS A 24 1.57 10.51 0.14
CA HIS A 24 3.01 10.39 -0.06
C HIS A 24 3.70 11.46 0.77
N SER A 25 4.11 11.13 2.00
CA SER A 25 4.62 12.11 2.98
C SER A 25 6.10 11.93 3.31
N HIS A 26 6.85 11.29 2.42
CA HIS A 26 8.25 10.89 2.61
C HIS A 26 9.06 11.21 1.34
N MET A 27 9.95 10.30 0.92
CA MET A 27 10.84 10.52 -0.22
C MET A 27 10.07 10.76 -1.53
N ASP A 28 8.86 10.22 -1.69
CA ASP A 28 8.02 10.49 -2.86
C ASP A 28 7.55 11.95 -2.90
N CYS A 29 7.28 12.56 -1.73
CA CYS A 29 6.99 13.99 -1.64
C CYS A 29 8.19 14.82 -2.09
N LEU A 30 9.39 14.49 -1.59
CA LEU A 30 10.61 15.19 -1.98
C LEU A 30 10.92 15.00 -3.46
N SER A 31 10.68 13.80 -3.99
CA SER A 31 10.82 13.47 -5.40
C SER A 31 9.89 14.32 -6.26
N ALA A 32 8.63 14.47 -5.85
CA ALA A 32 7.65 15.31 -6.55
C ALA A 32 8.05 16.80 -6.55
N ILE A 33 8.66 17.30 -5.47
CA ILE A 33 9.11 18.69 -5.36
C ILE A 33 10.41 18.92 -6.18
N ARG A 34 11.36 18.00 -6.08
CA ARG A 34 12.74 18.19 -6.54
C ARG A 34 13.03 17.60 -7.91
N SER A 35 12.15 16.71 -8.39
CA SER A 35 12.35 15.73 -9.47
C SER A 35 13.27 14.57 -9.08
N PRO A 36 13.04 13.34 -9.60
CA PRO A 36 13.76 12.17 -9.14
C PRO A 36 15.27 12.22 -9.37
N GLY A 37 15.72 12.63 -10.57
CA GLY A 37 17.13 12.66 -10.91
C GLY A 37 17.94 13.62 -10.03
N ARG A 38 17.40 14.82 -9.78
CA ARG A 38 18.06 15.81 -8.92
C ARG A 38 18.06 15.40 -7.46
N LEU A 39 17.02 14.71 -7.00
CA LEU A 39 17.00 14.18 -5.64
C LEU A 39 18.09 13.11 -5.43
N CYS A 40 18.36 12.29 -6.44
CA CYS A 40 19.48 11.34 -6.39
C CYS A 40 20.85 12.04 -6.30
N GLU A 41 21.06 13.16 -7.01
CA GLU A 41 22.26 14.00 -6.88
C GLU A 41 22.36 14.56 -5.45
N ASP A 42 21.25 15.09 -4.93
CA ASP A 42 21.20 15.69 -3.59
C ASP A 42 21.59 14.69 -2.48
N PHE A 43 21.38 13.38 -2.66
CA PHE A 43 21.82 12.35 -1.69
C PHE A 43 23.33 12.36 -1.45
N MET A 44 24.10 12.73 -2.48
CA MET A 44 25.56 12.77 -2.43
C MET A 44 26.06 14.16 -2.02
N ASP A 45 25.41 15.20 -2.53
CA ASP A 45 25.90 16.57 -2.40
C ASP A 45 25.45 17.24 -1.10
N ILE A 46 24.21 16.97 -0.64
CA ILE A 46 23.58 17.66 0.48
C ILE A 46 22.71 16.74 1.39
N PRO A 47 23.23 15.59 1.87
CA PRO A 47 22.46 14.62 2.65
C PRO A 47 21.83 15.19 3.93
N GLU A 48 22.44 16.19 4.57
CA GLU A 48 21.89 16.84 5.77
C GLU A 48 20.67 17.71 5.47
N VAL A 49 20.55 18.21 4.24
CA VAL A 49 19.33 18.91 3.79
C VAL A 49 18.18 17.93 3.67
N ILE A 50 18.45 16.72 3.14
CA ILE A 50 17.45 15.66 3.04
C ILE A 50 17.01 15.18 4.43
N ASP A 51 17.93 15.05 5.40
CA ASP A 51 17.54 14.75 6.79
C ASP A 51 16.50 15.74 7.31
N ARG A 52 16.77 17.05 7.17
CA ARG A 52 15.84 18.10 7.62
C ARG A 52 14.54 18.09 6.82
N ALA A 53 14.62 17.90 5.50
CA ALA A 53 13.45 17.86 4.64
C ALA A 53 12.54 16.68 5.01
N MET A 54 13.12 15.48 5.22
CA MET A 54 12.41 14.28 5.64
C MET A 54 11.74 14.44 7.01
N LEU A 55 12.38 15.13 7.96
CA LEU A 55 11.76 15.46 9.25
C LEU A 55 10.56 16.39 9.09
N ASN A 56 10.59 17.32 8.14
CA ASN A 56 9.47 18.23 7.90
C ASN A 56 8.31 17.55 7.18
N VAL A 57 8.56 16.80 6.10
CA VAL A 57 7.47 16.22 5.29
C VAL A 57 6.73 15.10 6.01
N ARG A 58 7.43 14.26 6.79
CA ARG A 58 6.76 13.13 7.48
C ARG A 58 5.78 13.57 8.57
N GLN A 59 6.02 14.73 9.18
CA GLN A 59 5.10 15.31 10.18
C GLN A 59 3.74 15.69 9.60
N LEU A 60 3.62 15.74 8.27
CA LEU A 60 2.38 16.09 7.58
C LEU A 60 1.42 14.89 7.46
N PHE A 61 1.90 13.65 7.56
CA PHE A 61 1.06 12.46 7.34
C PHE A 61 -0.16 12.44 8.24
N GLN A 62 0.07 12.42 9.56
CA GLN A 62 -0.98 12.29 10.56
C GLN A 62 -2.02 13.43 10.50
N PRO A 63 -1.64 14.73 10.50
CA PRO A 63 -2.64 15.79 10.49
C PRO A 63 -3.46 15.82 9.18
N ILE A 64 -2.87 15.44 8.04
CA ILE A 64 -3.61 15.32 6.78
C ILE A 64 -4.54 14.11 6.83
N TYR A 65 -4.03 12.96 7.30
CA TYR A 65 -4.81 11.73 7.43
C TYR A 65 -6.05 11.96 8.29
N ASP A 66 -5.84 12.47 9.51
CA ASP A 66 -6.89 12.73 10.50
C ASP A 66 -7.88 13.77 9.97
N GLY A 67 -7.39 14.82 9.31
CA GLY A 67 -8.24 15.84 8.73
C GLY A 67 -9.20 15.31 7.66
N VAL A 68 -8.78 14.36 6.84
CA VAL A 68 -9.64 13.69 5.84
C VAL A 68 -10.54 12.66 6.52
N PHE A 69 -10.00 11.88 7.45
CA PHE A 69 -10.74 10.86 8.20
C PHE A 69 -11.97 11.44 8.91
N GLU A 70 -11.78 12.55 9.62
CA GLU A 70 -12.86 13.27 10.30
C GLU A 70 -13.82 13.94 9.30
N ALA A 71 -13.28 14.62 8.28
CA ALA A 71 -14.11 15.33 7.30
C ALA A 71 -15.01 14.37 6.50
N ALA A 72 -14.55 13.16 6.22
CA ALA A 72 -15.32 12.13 5.52
C ALA A 72 -16.16 11.24 6.46
N ASN A 73 -16.18 11.51 7.77
CA ASN A 73 -16.88 10.72 8.79
C ASN A 73 -16.52 9.23 8.74
N MET A 74 -15.24 8.94 8.46
CA MET A 74 -14.74 7.56 8.26
C MET A 74 -14.82 6.74 9.55
N GLY A 75 -14.72 7.36 10.72
CA GLY A 75 -14.90 6.68 12.01
C GLY A 75 -16.25 5.99 12.21
N ARG A 76 -17.29 6.34 11.43
CA ARG A 76 -18.61 5.68 11.48
C ARG A 76 -18.87 4.67 10.38
N ARG A 77 -18.07 4.68 9.31
CA ARG A 77 -18.29 3.85 8.11
C ARG A 77 -17.10 2.97 7.74
N GLY A 78 -15.95 3.15 8.39
CA GLY A 78 -14.67 2.54 8.04
C GLY A 78 -13.92 3.34 6.97
N THR A 79 -12.76 2.81 6.59
CA THR A 79 -11.84 3.41 5.63
C THR A 79 -11.59 2.49 4.44
N LEU A 80 -11.26 3.11 3.31
CA LEU A 80 -10.75 2.47 2.11
C LEU A 80 -9.52 3.24 1.65
N GLY A 81 -8.47 2.55 1.20
CA GLY A 81 -7.36 3.17 0.49
C GLY A 81 -7.61 3.18 -1.02
N TRP A 82 -6.62 3.65 -1.78
CA TRP A 82 -6.68 3.53 -3.24
C TRP A 82 -6.64 2.06 -3.68
N ILE A 83 -5.88 1.21 -2.96
CA ILE A 83 -6.11 -0.24 -2.95
C ILE A 83 -7.40 -0.48 -2.17
N GLN A 84 -8.38 -1.13 -2.80
CA GLN A 84 -9.75 -1.27 -2.31
C GLN A 84 -9.90 -2.28 -1.15
N THR A 85 -9.07 -2.15 -0.12
CA THR A 85 -9.15 -2.93 1.12
C THR A 85 -9.91 -2.14 2.17
N TYR A 86 -11.05 -2.67 2.60
CA TYR A 86 -11.83 -2.12 3.70
C TYR A 86 -11.14 -2.35 5.05
N ALA A 87 -11.17 -1.35 5.90
CA ALA A 87 -10.77 -1.46 7.29
C ALA A 87 -11.78 -0.78 8.22
N GLU A 88 -12.09 -1.42 9.35
CA GLU A 88 -12.71 -0.76 10.48
C GLU A 88 -11.65 0.12 11.16
N GLY A 89 -11.97 1.37 11.51
CA GLY A 89 -10.98 2.31 12.03
C GLY A 89 -10.07 2.91 10.95
N LYS A 90 -8.82 3.24 11.31
CA LYS A 90 -7.87 3.94 10.46
C LYS A 90 -7.09 2.97 9.56
N GLY A 91 -7.52 2.83 8.32
CA GLY A 91 -6.84 2.08 7.27
C GLY A 91 -6.33 2.96 6.14
N ASN A 92 -5.19 2.60 5.55
CA ASN A 92 -4.80 3.12 4.24
C ASN A 92 -3.77 2.24 3.53
N THR A 93 -3.57 2.51 2.25
CA THR A 93 -2.36 2.11 1.53
C THR A 93 -1.25 3.11 1.83
N ILE A 94 -0.05 2.59 2.09
CA ILE A 94 1.19 3.34 2.24
C ILE A 94 2.23 2.77 1.27
N GLN A 95 3.21 3.57 0.86
CA GLN A 95 4.22 3.14 -0.11
C GLN A 95 5.42 4.05 -0.08
N CYS A 96 6.45 3.70 -0.85
CA CYS A 96 7.41 4.68 -1.32
C CYS A 96 8.03 4.17 -2.61
N ASP A 97 7.62 4.69 -3.75
CA ASP A 97 8.06 4.19 -5.06
C ASP A 97 9.55 4.53 -5.29
N PHE A 98 10.01 5.65 -4.71
CA PHE A 98 11.39 6.10 -4.84
C PHE A 98 12.44 5.12 -4.31
N ILE A 99 12.05 4.19 -3.43
CA ILE A 99 13.02 3.26 -2.80
C ILE A 99 13.71 2.36 -3.81
N CYS A 100 13.15 2.19 -5.01
CA CYS A 100 13.79 1.46 -6.11
C CYS A 100 15.12 2.10 -6.57
N MET A 101 15.34 3.39 -6.28
CA MET A 101 16.58 4.12 -6.58
C MET A 101 17.49 4.28 -5.36
N MET A 102 17.15 3.67 -4.22
CA MET A 102 17.86 3.86 -2.95
C MET A 102 18.64 2.62 -2.56
N SER A 103 19.84 2.83 -2.01
CA SER A 103 20.55 1.75 -1.31
C SER A 103 19.84 1.37 0.00
N PRO A 104 20.01 0.15 0.54
CA PRO A 104 19.42 -0.22 1.82
C PRO A 104 19.81 0.69 2.98
N ALA A 105 21.02 1.27 2.96
CA ALA A 105 21.44 2.24 3.98
C ALA A 105 20.65 3.55 3.89
N MET A 106 20.40 4.06 2.68
CA MET A 106 19.58 5.26 2.46
C MET A 106 18.12 5.01 2.83
N PHE A 107 17.57 3.86 2.45
CA PHE A 107 16.21 3.46 2.81
C PHE A 107 16.03 3.45 4.33
N ARG A 108 16.93 2.78 5.06
CA ARG A 108 16.88 2.73 6.53
C ARG A 108 17.07 4.10 7.19
N ARG A 109 17.86 5.00 6.60
CA ARG A 109 18.07 6.35 7.13
C ARG A 109 16.83 7.23 7.00
N TRP A 110 16.20 7.22 5.83
CA TRP A 110 15.17 8.22 5.50
C TRP A 110 13.76 7.67 5.44
N VAL A 111 13.55 6.55 4.75
CA VAL A 111 12.20 6.07 4.40
C VAL A 111 11.65 5.12 5.44
N LEU A 112 12.43 4.15 5.92
CA LEU A 112 11.96 3.18 6.91
C LEU A 112 11.35 3.84 8.16
N PRO A 113 11.96 4.90 8.75
CA PRO A 113 11.35 5.58 9.90
C PRO A 113 10.05 6.29 9.54
N ALA A 114 9.94 6.85 8.33
CA ALA A 114 8.70 7.49 7.88
C ALA A 114 7.58 6.45 7.73
N ILE A 115 7.84 5.33 7.05
CA ILE A 115 6.88 4.24 6.91
C ILE A 115 6.48 3.67 8.29
N GLU A 116 7.42 3.54 9.22
CA GLU A 116 7.11 3.11 10.59
C GLU A 116 6.13 4.09 11.27
N GLU A 117 6.39 5.40 11.22
CA GLU A 117 5.49 6.43 11.75
C GLU A 117 4.09 6.40 11.09
N GLU A 118 4.02 6.18 9.78
CA GLU A 118 2.75 6.02 9.05
C GLU A 118 1.99 4.77 9.56
N THR A 119 2.68 3.63 9.72
CA THR A 119 2.06 2.42 10.28
C THR A 119 1.64 2.58 11.74
N HIS A 120 2.19 3.54 12.48
CA HIS A 120 1.76 3.87 13.84
C HIS A 120 0.54 4.77 13.88
N THR A 121 0.29 5.55 12.83
CA THR A 121 -0.91 6.38 12.68
C THR A 121 -2.14 5.55 12.30
N LEU A 122 -1.91 4.41 11.64
CA LEU A 122 -2.95 3.54 11.09
C LEU A 122 -3.14 2.28 11.96
N ASP A 123 -4.40 1.83 12.05
CA ASP A 123 -4.77 0.54 12.66
C ASP A 123 -4.53 -0.62 11.68
N HIS A 124 -4.75 -0.36 10.38
CA HIS A 124 -4.63 -1.33 9.30
C HIS A 124 -3.85 -0.76 8.11
N THR A 125 -2.89 -1.50 7.59
CA THR A 125 -2.00 -1.02 6.53
C THR A 125 -1.83 -2.01 5.40
N VAL A 126 -1.87 -1.47 4.19
CA VAL A 126 -1.41 -2.15 2.98
C VAL A 126 -0.16 -1.44 2.49
N TYR A 127 0.92 -2.17 2.26
CA TYR A 127 2.10 -1.62 1.61
C TYR A 127 2.06 -1.95 0.12
N HIS A 128 1.99 -0.93 -0.72
CA HIS A 128 2.18 -1.09 -2.16
C HIS A 128 3.68 -1.24 -2.45
N TYR A 129 4.05 -2.41 -2.98
CA TYR A 129 5.43 -2.77 -3.24
C TYR A 129 5.66 -2.98 -4.72
N ASP A 130 6.20 -1.95 -5.38
CA ASP A 130 6.37 -1.92 -6.83
C ASP A 130 7.81 -2.19 -7.28
N GLY A 131 7.92 -3.11 -8.24
CA GLY A 131 9.12 -3.29 -9.05
C GLY A 131 10.25 -4.08 -8.37
N PRO A 132 10.97 -4.93 -9.13
CA PRO A 132 12.11 -5.70 -8.62
C PRO A 132 13.24 -4.85 -8.03
N GLY A 133 13.39 -3.59 -8.48
CA GLY A 133 14.40 -2.67 -7.95
C GLY A 133 14.23 -2.38 -6.46
N ALA A 134 13.01 -2.49 -5.94
CA ALA A 134 12.70 -2.24 -4.54
C ALA A 134 12.95 -3.49 -3.64
N LEU A 135 13.11 -4.69 -4.22
CA LEU A 135 13.22 -5.97 -3.47
C LEU A 135 14.44 -6.05 -2.54
N VAL A 136 15.46 -5.22 -2.76
CA VAL A 136 16.62 -5.12 -1.86
C VAL A 136 16.23 -4.69 -0.43
N HIS A 137 15.05 -4.09 -0.25
CA HIS A 137 14.51 -3.63 1.03
C HIS A 137 13.48 -4.59 1.67
N LEU A 138 13.23 -5.76 1.06
CA LEU A 138 12.15 -6.67 1.46
C LEU A 138 12.20 -7.05 2.94
N ASN A 139 13.39 -7.35 3.47
CA ASN A 139 13.54 -7.75 4.87
C ASN A 139 13.16 -6.61 5.84
N ASP A 140 13.54 -5.37 5.52
CA ASP A 140 13.23 -4.22 6.35
C ASP A 140 11.71 -3.94 6.32
N ILE A 141 11.07 -4.03 5.14
CA ILE A 141 9.61 -3.87 4.98
C ILE A 141 8.85 -4.97 5.74
N LEU A 142 9.24 -6.24 5.58
CA LEU A 142 8.59 -7.35 6.29
C LEU A 142 8.80 -7.28 7.81
N GLY A 143 9.85 -6.58 8.27
CA GLY A 143 10.14 -6.32 9.68
C GLY A 143 9.17 -5.34 10.36
N LEU A 144 8.43 -4.53 9.59
CA LEU A 144 7.45 -3.57 10.12
C LEU A 144 6.31 -4.32 10.82
N ARG A 145 6.26 -4.27 12.15
CA ARG A 145 5.30 -5.07 12.94
C ARG A 145 3.83 -4.71 12.64
N ARG A 146 3.56 -3.43 12.37
CA ARG A 146 2.23 -2.90 12.07
C ARG A 146 1.85 -2.95 10.59
N LEU A 147 2.74 -3.45 9.73
CA LEU A 147 2.40 -3.75 8.35
C LEU A 147 1.50 -4.99 8.28
N ASN A 148 0.29 -4.90 7.72
CA ASN A 148 -0.64 -6.03 7.66
C ASN A 148 -0.59 -6.77 6.32
N VAL A 149 -0.67 -6.05 5.20
CA VAL A 149 -0.79 -6.64 3.86
C VAL A 149 0.26 -6.05 2.93
N VAL A 150 0.84 -6.87 2.05
CA VAL A 150 1.70 -6.40 0.96
C VAL A 150 0.99 -6.63 -0.37
N GLN A 151 0.91 -5.59 -1.19
CA GLN A 151 0.58 -5.71 -2.60
C GLN A 151 1.88 -5.74 -3.40
N TRP A 152 2.22 -6.88 -4.00
CA TRP A 152 3.38 -6.97 -4.89
C TRP A 152 2.97 -6.66 -6.33
N VAL A 153 3.66 -5.71 -6.96
CA VAL A 153 3.49 -5.36 -8.37
C VAL A 153 4.83 -5.58 -9.09
N PRO A 154 4.92 -6.52 -10.06
CA PRO A 154 6.17 -6.76 -10.78
C PRO A 154 6.62 -5.58 -11.66
N GLY A 155 5.74 -4.64 -11.99
CA GLY A 155 6.02 -3.54 -12.91
C GLY A 155 6.12 -3.99 -14.38
N ALA A 156 6.17 -3.01 -15.28
CA ALA A 156 6.24 -3.25 -16.72
C ALA A 156 7.55 -3.95 -17.12
N GLY A 157 7.47 -4.88 -18.07
CA GLY A 157 8.64 -5.60 -18.60
C GLY A 157 9.11 -6.79 -17.77
N ASN A 158 8.52 -7.04 -16.61
CA ASN A 158 8.81 -8.20 -15.76
C ASN A 158 7.80 -9.34 -15.96
N PRO A 159 8.15 -10.58 -15.55
CA PRO A 159 7.18 -11.68 -15.52
C PRO A 159 5.93 -11.33 -14.73
N PRO A 160 4.74 -11.83 -15.14
CA PRO A 160 3.48 -11.54 -14.45
C PRO A 160 3.49 -12.07 -13.02
N LEU A 161 2.62 -11.54 -12.16
CA LEU A 161 2.58 -11.82 -10.71
C LEU A 161 2.61 -13.32 -10.38
N ILE A 162 1.91 -14.15 -11.16
CA ILE A 162 1.86 -15.62 -10.99
C ILE A 162 3.23 -16.32 -11.12
N LYS A 163 4.24 -15.64 -11.68
CA LYS A 163 5.62 -16.12 -11.79
C LYS A 163 6.51 -15.74 -10.60
N TRP A 164 5.93 -15.19 -9.53
CA TRP A 164 6.65 -14.80 -8.31
C TRP A 164 6.25 -15.60 -7.04
N PRO A 165 5.97 -16.92 -7.11
CA PRO A 165 5.43 -17.67 -5.97
C PRO A 165 6.36 -17.65 -4.75
N ASP A 166 7.68 -17.69 -4.94
CA ASP A 166 8.64 -17.70 -3.84
C ASP A 166 8.63 -16.39 -3.04
N LEU A 167 8.48 -15.25 -3.72
CA LEU A 167 8.35 -13.95 -3.07
C LEU A 167 7.05 -13.88 -2.25
N LEU A 168 5.93 -14.29 -2.84
CA LEU A 168 4.63 -14.30 -2.18
C LEU A 168 4.65 -15.21 -0.94
N LYS A 169 5.23 -16.41 -1.04
CA LYS A 169 5.40 -17.34 0.08
C LYS A 169 6.30 -16.76 1.18
N ARG A 170 7.34 -16.01 0.81
CA ARG A 170 8.22 -15.33 1.78
C ARG A 170 7.49 -14.21 2.53
N ILE A 171 6.64 -13.44 1.84
CA ILE A 171 5.78 -12.43 2.46
C ILE A 171 4.82 -13.11 3.47
N GLN A 172 4.15 -14.19 3.06
CA GLN A 172 3.29 -14.96 3.97
C GLN A 172 4.07 -15.57 5.14
N ALA A 173 5.29 -16.06 4.93
CA ALA A 173 6.13 -16.63 5.98
C ALA A 173 6.52 -15.59 7.05
N ALA A 174 6.59 -14.31 6.68
CA ALA A 174 6.76 -13.19 7.62
C ALA A 174 5.45 -12.77 8.33
N GLY A 175 4.36 -13.51 8.15
CA GLY A 175 3.06 -13.25 8.78
C GLY A 175 2.29 -12.09 8.14
N LYS A 176 2.66 -11.68 6.93
CA LYS A 176 1.96 -10.62 6.19
C LYS A 176 0.89 -11.22 5.28
N GLY A 177 -0.25 -10.54 5.20
CA GLY A 177 -1.25 -10.79 4.16
C GLY A 177 -0.76 -10.39 2.79
N LEU A 178 -1.49 -10.82 1.77
CA LEU A 178 -1.20 -10.54 0.36
C LEU A 178 -2.43 -9.92 -0.31
N HIS A 179 -2.19 -8.86 -1.07
CA HIS A 179 -3.15 -8.38 -2.06
C HIS A 179 -2.72 -8.86 -3.44
N ILE A 180 -3.56 -9.64 -4.11
CA ILE A 180 -3.25 -10.29 -5.39
C ILE A 180 -4.26 -9.83 -6.45
N TYR A 181 -3.79 -9.01 -7.40
CA TYR A 181 -4.53 -8.74 -8.63
C TYR A 181 -4.36 -9.91 -9.60
N CYS A 182 -5.46 -10.53 -10.04
CA CYS A 182 -5.41 -11.69 -10.92
C CYS A 182 -6.71 -11.93 -11.70
N SER A 183 -6.66 -12.86 -12.65
CA SER A 183 -7.85 -13.39 -13.34
C SER A 183 -8.52 -14.54 -12.56
N PRO A 184 -9.80 -14.85 -12.85
CA PRO A 184 -10.49 -16.00 -12.27
C PRO A 184 -9.76 -17.35 -12.37
N ASP A 185 -9.01 -17.56 -13.45
CA ASP A 185 -8.25 -18.80 -13.62
C ASP A 185 -6.96 -18.79 -12.78
N GLU A 186 -6.32 -17.62 -12.67
CA GLU A 186 -5.14 -17.45 -11.81
C GLU A 186 -5.48 -17.56 -10.33
N VAL A 187 -6.68 -17.16 -9.89
CA VAL A 187 -7.16 -17.40 -8.51
C VAL A 187 -6.95 -18.86 -8.13
N LYS A 188 -7.36 -19.80 -8.99
CA LYS A 188 -7.24 -21.25 -8.75
C LYS A 188 -5.78 -21.72 -8.70
N LEU A 189 -4.88 -21.01 -9.38
CA LEU A 189 -3.45 -21.30 -9.37
C LEU A 189 -2.81 -20.77 -8.08
N PHE A 190 -3.08 -19.52 -7.73
CA PHE A 190 -2.61 -18.92 -6.48
C PHE A 190 -3.12 -19.68 -5.26
N HIS A 191 -4.38 -20.09 -5.25
CA HIS A 191 -4.99 -20.83 -4.13
C HIS A 191 -4.39 -22.21 -3.88
N LYS A 192 -3.68 -22.78 -4.87
CA LYS A 192 -2.90 -24.03 -4.69
C LYS A 192 -1.53 -23.78 -4.08
N GLU A 193 -0.95 -22.60 -4.33
CA GLU A 193 0.42 -22.26 -3.97
C GLU A 193 0.52 -21.47 -2.66
N LEU A 194 -0.48 -20.65 -2.37
CA LEU A 194 -0.53 -19.75 -1.23
C LEU A 194 -1.44 -20.32 -0.15
N ARG A 195 -1.12 -20.00 1.11
CA ARG A 195 -2.05 -20.24 2.21
C ARG A 195 -3.24 -19.30 2.07
N PRO A 196 -4.49 -19.74 2.18
CA PRO A 196 -5.65 -18.88 1.94
C PRO A 196 -5.80 -17.77 2.98
N GLU A 197 -5.28 -17.96 4.20
CA GLU A 197 -5.38 -16.98 5.27
C GLU A 197 -4.63 -15.69 4.92
N GLY A 198 -5.35 -14.57 4.97
CA GLY A 198 -4.79 -13.25 4.71
C GLY A 198 -4.51 -12.95 3.23
N VAL A 199 -5.04 -13.73 2.29
CA VAL A 199 -4.98 -13.42 0.85
C VAL A 199 -6.26 -12.71 0.43
N PHE A 200 -6.11 -11.48 -0.05
CA PHE A 200 -7.14 -10.70 -0.71
C PHE A 200 -6.96 -10.79 -2.22
N TYR A 201 -7.89 -11.44 -2.90
CA TYR A 201 -7.91 -11.51 -4.36
C TYR A 201 -8.71 -10.32 -4.93
N ASP A 202 -8.03 -9.47 -5.69
CA ASP A 202 -8.63 -8.46 -6.55
C ASP A 202 -8.77 -9.05 -7.96
N VAL A 203 -9.99 -9.43 -8.32
CA VAL A 203 -10.26 -10.25 -9.50
C VAL A 203 -11.03 -9.48 -10.54
N TRP A 204 -10.45 -9.35 -11.73
CA TRP A 204 -11.19 -8.84 -12.89
C TRP A 204 -11.86 -9.99 -13.65
N ALA A 205 -13.18 -10.02 -13.63
CA ALA A 205 -14.00 -10.96 -14.39
C ALA A 205 -14.66 -10.27 -15.59
N LYS A 206 -14.81 -10.98 -16.71
CA LYS A 206 -15.42 -10.46 -17.94
C LYS A 206 -16.93 -10.30 -17.83
N THR A 207 -17.58 -11.10 -16.98
CA THR A 207 -19.03 -11.12 -16.79
C THR A 207 -19.38 -11.32 -15.32
N GLU A 208 -20.59 -10.89 -14.93
CA GLU A 208 -21.12 -11.13 -13.58
C GLU A 208 -21.20 -12.62 -13.24
N ALA A 209 -21.61 -13.47 -14.21
CA ALA A 209 -21.67 -14.91 -14.02
C ALA A 209 -20.29 -15.49 -13.65
N GLN A 210 -19.25 -15.10 -14.38
CA GLN A 210 -17.87 -15.53 -14.08
C GLN A 210 -17.41 -15.04 -12.70
N ALA A 211 -17.77 -13.81 -12.32
CA ALA A 211 -17.46 -13.29 -10.98
C ALA A 211 -18.13 -14.14 -9.88
N ARG A 212 -19.42 -14.44 -10.03
CA ARG A 212 -20.18 -15.28 -9.08
C ARG A 212 -19.61 -16.70 -8.98
N GLU A 213 -19.31 -17.32 -10.12
CA GLU A 213 -18.67 -18.65 -10.16
C GLU A 213 -17.30 -18.65 -9.45
N THR A 214 -16.52 -17.58 -9.59
CA THR A 214 -15.23 -17.43 -8.91
C THR A 214 -15.40 -17.36 -7.39
N VAL A 215 -16.37 -16.58 -6.92
CA VAL A 215 -16.69 -16.47 -5.49
C VAL A 215 -17.19 -17.81 -4.93
N GLU A 216 -18.11 -18.47 -5.63
CA GLU A 216 -18.60 -19.80 -5.23
C GLU A 216 -17.47 -20.84 -5.16
N TRP A 217 -16.54 -20.79 -6.10
CA TRP A 217 -15.37 -21.65 -6.09
C TRP A 217 -14.49 -21.38 -4.88
N LEU A 218 -14.19 -20.11 -4.57
CA LEU A 218 -13.41 -19.74 -3.37
C LEU A 218 -14.07 -20.24 -2.08
N VAL A 219 -15.39 -20.04 -1.92
CA VAL A 219 -16.14 -20.50 -0.73
C VAL A 219 -16.09 -22.03 -0.57
N ARG A 220 -16.05 -22.79 -1.67
CA ARG A 220 -15.96 -24.27 -1.61
C ARG A 220 -14.56 -24.80 -1.35
N ASN A 221 -13.52 -23.98 -1.52
CA ASN A 221 -12.12 -24.41 -1.46
C ASN A 221 -11.33 -23.70 -0.35
N THR A 222 -11.99 -22.93 0.52
CA THR A 222 -11.42 -22.25 1.68
C THR A 222 -12.18 -22.66 2.93
#